data_AF-A0A3M2CFP0-F1
#
_entry.id   AF-A0A3M2CFP0-F1
#
_cell.length_a   1.000
_cell.length_b   1.000
_cell.length_c   1.000
_cell.angle_alpha   90.00
_cell.angle_beta   90.00
_cell.angle_gamma   90.00
#
_symmetry.space_group_name_H-M   'P 1'
#
loop_
_entity.id
_entity.type
_entity.pdbx_description
1 polymer ?
#
loop_
_entity_poly.entity_id
_entity_poly.type
_entity_poly.pdbx_seq_one_letter_code
_entity_poly.pdbx_strand_id
1 'polypeptide(L)'
;MKTMAFAAVAGFAGLATASPFFSTAQTGTEIYSAPAGAVATITVDISGINSWDLAGSSFNETLSVSLGGDYLVTGIGWNVTIQALGASWRSEATIGFLDSPIGLQLTPGTDSSPGTGTYTSGGIVDLASIDPTFPFTVGADGNLDLEFFESFDDVSGAIDATYLAGSSLQIQYVVPAPGALAMLGLGGLVAGRRRR
;
A
#
# COMPACT_ATOMS: atom_id res chain seq x y z
N MET A 1 -77.19 -0.12 4.61
CA MET A 1 -76.26 0.63 3.75
C MET A 1 -75.88 1.91 4.47
N LYS A 2 -74.65 1.98 4.98
CA LYS A 2 -74.11 3.16 5.67
C LYS A 2 -72.67 3.35 5.19
N THR A 3 -72.49 4.39 4.38
CA THR A 3 -71.23 4.94 3.86
C THR A 3 -70.68 5.92 4.89
N MET A 4 -69.42 5.79 5.34
CA MET A 4 -68.58 6.88 5.92
C MET A 4 -67.11 6.45 5.77
N ALA A 5 -66.37 7.00 4.80
CA ALA A 5 -65.60 8.25 4.81
C ALA A 5 -64.16 8.04 5.36
N PHE A 6 -63.20 8.03 4.44
CA PHE A 6 -61.75 8.07 4.73
C PHE A 6 -61.36 9.51 5.11
N ALA A 7 -60.80 9.70 6.30
CA ALA A 7 -60.15 10.94 6.69
C ALA A 7 -58.67 10.89 6.29
N ALA A 8 -58.26 11.76 5.37
CA ALA A 8 -56.86 12.00 5.06
C ALA A 8 -56.27 12.94 6.12
N VAL A 9 -55.29 12.46 6.88
CA VAL A 9 -54.49 13.29 7.79
C VAL A 9 -53.36 13.91 6.97
N ALA A 10 -53.48 15.21 6.68
CA ALA A 10 -52.37 16.02 6.18
C ALA A 10 -51.46 16.39 7.36
N GLY A 11 -50.35 15.70 7.51
CA GLY A 11 -49.29 16.08 8.45
C GLY A 11 -48.52 17.28 7.91
N PHE A 12 -48.58 18.40 8.62
CA PHE A 12 -47.70 19.55 8.38
C PHE A 12 -46.26 19.15 8.74
N ALA A 13 -45.42 18.90 7.73
CA ALA A 13 -43.97 18.84 7.92
C ALA A 13 -43.46 20.27 8.12
N GLY A 14 -43.03 20.59 9.34
CA GLY A 14 -42.36 21.84 9.64
C GLY A 14 -41.10 21.98 8.80
N LEU A 15 -40.96 23.11 8.11
CA LEU A 15 -39.74 23.54 7.44
C LEU A 15 -38.67 23.79 8.51
N ALA A 16 -37.85 22.80 8.81
CA ALA A 16 -36.59 23.03 9.51
C ALA A 16 -35.66 23.76 8.53
N THR A 17 -35.56 25.08 8.68
CA THR A 17 -34.52 25.87 8.00
C THR A 17 -33.18 25.54 8.65
N ALA A 18 -32.49 24.52 8.15
CA ALA A 18 -31.08 24.31 8.43
C ALA A 18 -30.33 25.52 7.87
N SER A 19 -29.86 26.40 8.74
CA SER A 19 -28.93 27.46 8.33
C SER A 19 -27.61 26.78 7.99
N PRO A 20 -27.11 26.84 6.74
CA PRO A 20 -25.79 26.32 6.44
C PRO A 20 -24.78 27.16 7.23
N PHE A 21 -24.17 26.56 8.25
CA PHE A 21 -22.99 27.11 8.87
C PHE A 21 -21.83 26.95 7.87
N PHE A 22 -21.60 27.99 7.07
CA PHE A 22 -20.38 28.09 6.29
C PHE A 22 -19.24 28.47 7.24
N SER A 23 -18.62 27.46 7.84
CA SER A 23 -17.30 27.62 8.46
C SER A 23 -16.30 27.93 7.34
N THR A 24 -15.85 29.18 7.24
CA THR A 24 -14.75 29.57 6.34
C THR A 24 -13.38 29.36 6.98
N ALA A 25 -13.25 28.36 7.85
CA ALA A 25 -11.97 27.85 8.29
C ALA A 25 -11.63 26.61 7.46
N GLN A 26 -11.32 26.80 6.18
CA GLN A 26 -10.37 25.91 5.53
C GLN A 26 -9.05 26.18 6.25
N THR A 27 -8.75 25.39 7.28
CA THR A 27 -7.36 25.18 7.69
C THR A 27 -6.67 24.77 6.41
N GLY A 28 -5.81 25.64 5.87
CA GLY A 28 -5.13 25.37 4.62
C GLY A 28 -4.54 23.98 4.70
N THR A 29 -5.08 23.04 3.93
CA THR A 29 -4.33 21.83 3.61
C THR A 29 -3.16 22.37 2.81
N GLU A 30 -2.03 22.57 3.48
CA GLU A 30 -0.78 22.65 2.76
C GLU A 30 -0.67 21.30 2.05
N ILE A 31 -1.05 21.30 0.77
CA ILE A 31 -0.66 20.23 -0.13
C ILE A 31 0.86 20.38 -0.18
N TYR A 32 1.55 19.66 0.69
CA TYR A 32 2.98 19.42 0.58
C TYR A 32 3.16 18.66 -0.72
N SER A 33 3.25 19.39 -1.84
CA SER A 33 3.76 18.85 -3.07
C SER A 33 5.21 18.50 -2.76
N ALA A 34 5.49 17.22 -2.50
CA ALA A 34 6.85 16.74 -2.43
C ALA A 34 7.58 17.23 -3.69
N PRO A 35 8.81 17.76 -3.58
CA PRO A 35 9.55 18.19 -4.75
C PRO A 35 9.72 17.00 -5.70
N ALA A 36 9.73 17.27 -7.00
CA ALA A 36 10.05 16.30 -8.03
C ALA A 36 11.30 15.48 -7.66
N GLY A 37 11.22 14.14 -7.72
CA GLY A 37 12.34 13.28 -7.38
C GLY A 37 12.63 13.19 -5.88
N ALA A 38 11.72 13.67 -5.01
CA ALA A 38 11.81 13.46 -3.58
C ALA A 38 11.78 11.97 -3.28
N VAL A 39 12.70 11.54 -2.42
CA VAL A 39 12.69 10.22 -1.81
C VAL A 39 11.80 10.31 -0.57
N ALA A 40 10.75 9.48 -0.54
CA ALA A 40 9.86 9.34 0.60
C ALA A 40 9.91 7.90 1.13
N THR A 41 9.43 7.72 2.35
CA THR A 41 9.31 6.40 2.97
C THR A 41 7.99 6.32 3.70
N ILE A 42 7.29 5.20 3.53
CA ILE A 42 6.13 4.86 4.36
C ILE A 42 6.44 3.65 5.21
N THR A 43 5.81 3.56 6.37
CA THR A 43 5.80 2.37 7.20
C THR A 43 4.44 1.69 7.06
N VAL A 44 4.47 0.41 6.71
CA VAL A 44 3.30 -0.44 6.55
C VAL A 44 3.27 -1.40 7.72
N ASP A 45 2.18 -1.39 8.47
CA ASP A 45 1.92 -2.39 9.51
C ASP A 45 1.46 -3.69 8.84
N ILE A 46 2.13 -4.79 9.16
CA ILE A 46 1.81 -6.13 8.66
C ILE A 46 1.52 -7.10 9.81
N SER A 47 1.22 -6.57 10.99
CA SER A 47 0.86 -7.34 12.17
C SER A 47 -0.41 -8.16 11.95
N GLY A 48 -0.37 -9.43 12.35
CA GLY A 48 -1.49 -10.36 12.29
C GLY A 48 -1.68 -11.04 10.93
N ILE A 49 -0.91 -10.66 9.91
CA ILE A 49 -0.99 -11.28 8.58
C ILE A 49 -0.43 -12.70 8.65
N ASN A 50 -1.09 -13.62 7.94
CA ASN A 50 -0.69 -15.02 7.85
C ASN A 50 -0.21 -15.39 6.44
N SER A 51 0.78 -16.27 6.37
CA SER A 51 1.16 -17.01 5.17
C SER A 51 0.67 -18.46 5.29
N TRP A 52 0.13 -18.99 4.18
CA TRP A 52 -0.62 -20.25 4.18
C TRP A 52 0.00 -21.31 3.29
N ASP A 53 0.11 -21.05 1.99
CA ASP A 53 0.69 -22.01 1.04
C ASP A 53 1.71 -21.29 0.13
N LEU A 54 2.12 -21.97 -0.93
CA LEU A 54 2.89 -21.40 -2.03
C LEU A 54 2.20 -20.18 -2.67
N ALA A 55 3.01 -19.33 -3.34
CA ALA A 55 2.54 -18.15 -4.06
C ALA A 55 1.38 -18.44 -5.03
N GLY A 56 0.41 -17.53 -5.07
CA GLY A 56 -0.81 -17.60 -5.87
C GLY A 56 -1.94 -18.43 -5.25
N SER A 57 -1.76 -19.02 -4.07
CA SER A 57 -2.84 -19.73 -3.38
C SER A 57 -3.96 -18.77 -2.98
N SER A 58 -5.21 -19.23 -3.10
CA SER A 58 -6.38 -18.46 -2.65
C SER A 58 -6.48 -18.34 -1.12
N PHE A 59 -5.66 -19.10 -0.38
CA PHE A 59 -5.58 -19.01 1.08
C PHE A 59 -4.60 -17.92 1.54
N ASN A 60 -3.65 -17.52 0.70
CA ASN A 60 -2.68 -16.49 1.03
C ASN A 60 -3.36 -15.14 1.27
N GLU A 61 -2.89 -14.43 2.29
CA GLU A 61 -3.33 -13.08 2.55
C GLU A 61 -2.60 -12.11 1.63
N THR A 62 -3.32 -11.08 1.16
CA THR A 62 -2.77 -10.01 0.34
C THR A 62 -3.01 -8.66 0.98
N LEU A 63 -2.06 -7.74 0.80
CA LEU A 63 -2.14 -6.38 1.31
C LEU A 63 -1.88 -5.40 0.17
N SER A 64 -2.81 -4.47 -0.04
CA SER A 64 -2.69 -3.43 -1.05
C SER A 64 -2.33 -2.10 -0.38
N VAL A 65 -1.20 -1.51 -0.76
CA VAL A 65 -0.67 -0.30 -0.14
C VAL A 65 -0.74 0.86 -1.14
N SER A 66 -1.56 1.86 -0.84
CA SER A 66 -1.69 3.06 -1.68
C SER A 66 -0.43 3.94 -1.56
N LEU A 67 0.41 3.93 -2.59
CA LEU A 67 1.61 4.76 -2.72
C LEU A 67 1.39 5.96 -3.64
N GLY A 68 0.64 5.76 -4.72
CA GLY A 68 0.53 6.68 -5.84
C GLY A 68 1.07 6.06 -7.12
N GLY A 69 0.38 6.32 -8.23
CA GLY A 69 0.73 5.74 -9.53
C GLY A 69 2.05 6.26 -10.08
N ASP A 70 2.75 5.40 -10.80
CA ASP A 70 4.03 5.68 -11.45
C ASP A 70 5.20 5.98 -10.48
N TYR A 71 5.03 5.71 -9.17
CA TYR A 71 6.07 5.92 -8.18
C TYR A 71 7.14 4.83 -8.29
N LEU A 72 8.41 5.21 -8.24
CA LEU A 72 9.52 4.25 -8.33
C LEU A 72 9.88 3.76 -6.92
N VAL A 73 9.62 2.50 -6.61
CA VAL A 73 10.10 1.84 -5.39
C VAL A 73 11.59 1.57 -5.53
N THR A 74 12.38 2.10 -4.58
CA THR A 74 13.85 2.03 -4.61
C THR A 74 14.44 1.29 -3.42
N GLY A 75 13.67 1.10 -2.36
CA GLY A 75 14.19 0.47 -1.15
C GLY A 75 13.14 -0.18 -0.29
N ILE A 76 13.53 -1.24 0.40
CA ILE A 76 12.67 -1.99 1.32
C ILE A 76 13.43 -2.20 2.62
N GLY A 77 12.80 -1.87 3.74
CA GLY A 77 13.27 -2.22 5.08
C GLY A 77 12.21 -3.06 5.80
N TRP A 78 12.62 -3.82 6.80
CA TRP A 78 11.71 -4.62 7.60
C TRP A 78 12.15 -4.69 9.06
N ASN A 79 11.15 -4.84 9.93
CA ASN A 79 11.30 -5.25 11.30
C ASN A 79 10.09 -6.13 11.62
N VAL A 80 10.29 -7.44 11.65
CA VAL A 80 9.21 -8.42 11.74
C VAL A 80 9.50 -9.44 12.81
N THR A 81 8.45 -9.88 13.49
CA THR A 81 8.50 -11.05 14.37
C THR A 81 7.65 -12.13 13.72
N ILE A 82 8.28 -13.22 13.27
CA ILE A 82 7.61 -14.32 12.58
C ILE A 82 7.44 -15.46 13.57
N GLN A 83 6.23 -15.99 13.66
CA GLN A 83 5.94 -17.27 14.32
C GLN A 83 5.67 -18.30 13.23
N ALA A 84 6.59 -19.25 13.07
CA ALA A 84 6.33 -20.44 12.27
C ALA A 84 5.50 -21.44 13.10
N LEU A 85 4.49 -22.05 12.47
CA LEU A 85 3.52 -22.96 13.06
C LEU A 85 3.74 -24.37 12.53
N GLY A 86 3.25 -25.37 13.26
CA GLY A 86 3.33 -26.76 12.80
C GLY A 86 4.77 -27.24 12.53
N ALA A 87 5.00 -27.73 11.32
CA ALA A 87 6.31 -28.22 10.86
C ALA A 87 7.16 -27.16 10.16
N SER A 88 6.61 -25.96 9.94
CA SER A 88 7.19 -24.90 9.11
C SER A 88 8.31 -24.16 9.78
N TRP A 89 9.13 -23.50 8.96
CA TRP A 89 10.31 -22.75 9.38
C TRP A 89 10.15 -21.27 9.08
N ARG A 90 10.73 -20.43 9.93
CA ARG A 90 10.66 -18.97 9.73
C ARG A 90 11.31 -18.48 8.44
N SER A 91 12.24 -19.26 7.89
CA SER A 91 12.86 -18.99 6.58
C SER A 91 11.97 -19.25 5.39
N GLU A 92 10.77 -19.80 5.58
CA GLU A 92 9.87 -20.10 4.47
C GLU A 92 8.87 -18.96 4.24
N ALA A 93 8.51 -18.23 5.30
CA ALA A 93 7.67 -17.05 5.26
C ALA A 93 8.24 -15.98 4.31
N THR A 94 7.50 -15.72 3.23
CA THR A 94 7.93 -14.89 2.11
C THR A 94 6.87 -13.84 1.78
N ILE A 95 7.33 -12.65 1.37
CA ILE A 95 6.52 -11.53 0.94
C ILE A 95 6.83 -11.26 -0.53
N GLY A 96 5.85 -11.48 -1.40
CA GLY A 96 5.93 -11.18 -2.82
C GLY A 96 5.45 -9.76 -3.11
N PHE A 97 6.20 -9.04 -3.95
CA PHE A 97 5.81 -7.72 -4.46
C PHE A 97 5.23 -7.91 -5.87
N LEU A 98 3.89 -7.93 -5.98
CA LEU A 98 3.21 -8.40 -7.19
C LEU A 98 3.37 -7.43 -8.37
N ASP A 99 3.54 -6.13 -8.10
CA ASP A 99 3.83 -5.10 -9.11
C ASP A 99 5.26 -5.15 -9.65
N SER A 100 6.15 -5.91 -8.99
CA SER A 100 7.52 -6.04 -9.45
C SER A 100 7.57 -6.90 -10.72
N PRO A 101 8.03 -6.35 -11.87
CA PRO A 101 8.05 -7.09 -13.13
C PRO A 101 9.03 -8.27 -13.12
N ILE A 102 9.95 -8.28 -12.15
CA ILE A 102 10.92 -9.36 -11.93
C ILE A 102 10.47 -10.35 -10.86
N GLY A 103 9.29 -10.16 -10.27
CA GLY A 103 8.79 -11.00 -9.17
C GLY A 103 9.64 -10.88 -7.92
N LEU A 104 9.94 -9.65 -7.48
CA LEU A 104 10.71 -9.43 -6.25
C LEU A 104 10.03 -10.11 -5.06
N GLN A 105 10.83 -10.88 -4.32
CA GLN A 105 10.40 -11.60 -3.11
C GLN A 105 11.35 -11.27 -1.97
N LEU A 106 10.77 -11.10 -0.78
CA LEU A 106 11.49 -10.87 0.46
C LEU A 106 11.22 -12.05 1.41
N THR A 107 12.28 -12.69 1.87
CA THR A 107 12.23 -13.73 2.90
C THR A 107 12.97 -13.22 4.14
N PRO A 108 12.27 -12.63 5.13
CA PRO A 108 12.92 -11.98 6.27
C PRO A 108 13.63 -12.98 7.19
N GLY A 109 13.08 -14.19 7.32
CA GLY A 109 13.65 -15.24 8.14
C GLY A 109 14.92 -15.81 7.52
N THR A 110 16.05 -15.64 8.19
CA THR A 110 17.35 -16.14 7.70
C THR A 110 17.75 -17.48 8.32
N ASP A 111 16.89 -18.08 9.13
CA ASP A 111 17.17 -19.34 9.83
C ASP A 111 16.10 -20.41 9.57
N SER A 112 16.57 -21.64 9.44
CA SER A 112 15.74 -22.83 9.32
C SER A 112 15.35 -23.33 10.70
N SER A 113 14.44 -22.61 11.36
CA SER A 113 14.02 -22.96 12.71
C SER A 113 12.52 -22.71 12.95
N PRO A 114 11.85 -23.60 13.70
CA PRO A 114 10.43 -23.47 14.02
C PRO A 114 10.20 -22.48 15.18
N GLY A 115 8.95 -22.09 15.39
CA GLY A 115 8.55 -21.20 16.49
C GLY A 115 8.80 -19.73 16.17
N THR A 116 9.03 -18.89 17.20
CA THR A 116 9.08 -17.43 17.04
C THR A 116 10.51 -16.87 16.95
N GLY A 117 10.73 -15.96 16.01
CA GLY A 117 11.99 -15.24 15.80
C GLY A 117 11.74 -13.80 15.33
N THR A 118 12.71 -12.91 15.53
CA THR A 118 12.62 -11.50 15.10
C THR A 118 13.74 -11.18 14.12
N TYR A 119 13.38 -10.52 13.02
CA TYR A 119 14.27 -10.21 11.91
C TYR A 119 14.16 -8.74 11.54
N THR A 120 15.30 -8.10 11.34
CA THR A 120 15.35 -6.72 10.87
C THR A 120 16.45 -6.56 9.83
N SER A 121 16.18 -5.70 8.84
CA SER A 121 17.18 -5.24 7.89
C SER A 121 18.17 -4.22 8.48
N GLY A 122 17.90 -3.68 9.67
CA GLY A 122 18.73 -2.62 10.27
C GLY A 122 18.62 -1.25 9.57
N GLY A 123 17.67 -1.08 8.65
CA GLY A 123 17.49 0.11 7.84
C GLY A 123 16.78 -0.20 6.52
N ILE A 124 16.73 0.78 5.62
CA ILE A 124 16.19 0.57 4.27
C ILE A 124 17.30 -0.01 3.40
N VAL A 125 17.04 -1.16 2.79
CA VAL A 125 17.95 -1.77 1.81
C VAL A 125 17.69 -1.13 0.46
N ASP A 126 18.74 -0.54 -0.14
CA ASP A 126 18.69 0.01 -1.49
C ASP A 126 18.66 -1.14 -2.51
N LEU A 127 17.55 -1.25 -3.24
CA LEU A 127 17.35 -2.31 -4.23
C LEU A 127 18.37 -2.22 -5.37
N ALA A 128 18.74 -1.02 -5.80
CA ALA A 128 19.70 -0.83 -6.88
C ALA A 128 21.12 -1.28 -6.48
N SER A 129 21.42 -1.29 -5.18
CA SER A 129 22.69 -1.79 -4.64
C SER A 129 22.79 -3.31 -4.65
N ILE A 130 21.66 -4.02 -4.63
CA ILE A 130 21.59 -5.47 -4.80
C ILE A 130 21.70 -5.80 -6.29
N ASP A 131 20.81 -5.21 -7.10
CA ASP A 131 20.82 -5.33 -8.55
C ASP A 131 20.14 -4.09 -9.16
N PRO A 132 20.74 -3.44 -10.19
CA PRO A 132 20.18 -2.23 -10.79
C PRO A 132 18.80 -2.43 -11.46
N THR A 133 18.34 -3.68 -11.65
CA THR A 133 17.02 -4.02 -12.20
C THR A 133 15.95 -4.23 -11.12
N PHE A 134 16.31 -4.23 -9.84
CA PHE A 134 15.37 -4.47 -8.75
C PHE A 134 14.45 -3.29 -8.41
N PRO A 135 14.84 -2.02 -8.55
CA PRO A 135 13.88 -0.92 -8.45
C PRO A 135 12.76 -1.08 -9.48
N PHE A 136 11.52 -0.86 -9.06
CA PHE A 136 10.35 -1.07 -9.91
C PHE A 136 9.30 0.02 -9.70
N THR A 137 8.50 0.25 -10.73
CA THR A 137 7.47 1.29 -10.73
C THR A 137 6.12 0.68 -10.34
N VAL A 138 5.43 1.32 -9.40
CA VAL A 138 4.05 0.98 -9.02
C VAL A 138 3.12 1.19 -10.21
N GLY A 139 2.13 0.31 -10.37
CA GLY A 139 1.11 0.43 -11.40
C GLY A 139 0.41 1.80 -11.43
N ALA A 140 -0.24 2.11 -12.56
CA ALA A 140 -0.95 3.37 -12.74
C ALA A 140 -2.18 3.54 -11.81
N ASP A 141 -2.67 2.45 -11.22
CA ASP A 141 -3.67 2.43 -10.17
C ASP A 141 -3.13 2.92 -8.81
N GLY A 142 -1.81 2.95 -8.64
CA GLY A 142 -1.11 3.52 -7.51
C GLY A 142 -1.06 2.63 -6.27
N ASN A 143 -1.42 1.36 -6.41
CA ASN A 143 -1.35 0.38 -5.35
C ASN A 143 -0.10 -0.48 -5.51
N LEU A 144 0.61 -0.70 -4.42
CA LEU A 144 1.60 -1.75 -4.30
C LEU A 144 0.95 -2.95 -3.63
N ASP A 145 0.76 -4.01 -4.40
CA ASP A 145 0.15 -5.25 -3.95
C ASP A 145 1.22 -6.22 -3.43
N LEU A 146 1.00 -6.69 -2.20
CA LEU A 146 1.83 -7.65 -1.51
C LEU A 146 1.08 -8.96 -1.33
N GLU A 147 1.78 -10.08 -1.49
CA GLU A 147 1.29 -11.41 -1.14
C GLU A 147 2.17 -12.02 -0.05
N PHE A 148 1.54 -12.64 0.95
CA PHE A 148 2.22 -13.34 2.04
C PHE A 148 2.01 -14.84 1.87
N PHE A 149 3.10 -15.56 1.63
CA PHE A 149 3.08 -16.96 1.22
C PHE A 149 4.31 -17.70 1.74
N GLU A 150 4.32 -19.02 1.61
CA GLU A 150 5.46 -19.86 2.00
C GLU A 150 6.30 -20.29 0.79
N SER A 151 7.62 -20.27 0.92
CA SER A 151 8.50 -20.84 -0.10
C SER A 151 8.45 -22.37 -0.15
N PHE A 152 7.92 -23.01 0.90
CA PHE A 152 7.69 -24.44 1.01
C PHE A 152 6.40 -24.68 1.82
N ASP A 153 5.45 -25.41 1.24
CA ASP A 153 4.17 -25.76 1.87
C ASP A 153 4.29 -27.15 2.51
N ASP A 154 4.25 -27.20 3.84
CA ASP A 154 4.28 -28.45 4.61
C ASP A 154 2.90 -29.13 4.67
N VAL A 155 1.83 -28.32 4.78
CA VAL A 155 0.45 -28.76 4.96
C VAL A 155 -0.52 -27.82 4.26
N SER A 156 -0.91 -28.21 3.04
CA SER A 156 -1.83 -27.42 2.23
C SER A 156 -3.11 -26.99 2.96
N GLY A 157 -3.41 -25.69 2.89
CA GLY A 157 -4.57 -25.05 3.48
C GLY A 157 -4.48 -24.81 4.99
N ALA A 158 -3.28 -24.94 5.57
CA ALA A 158 -3.00 -24.55 6.95
C ALA A 158 -2.29 -23.18 6.99
N ILE A 159 -2.27 -22.56 8.17
CA ILE A 159 -1.38 -21.41 8.39
C ILE A 159 -0.01 -21.97 8.75
N ASP A 160 1.00 -21.57 8.00
CA ASP A 160 2.39 -21.99 8.19
C ASP A 160 3.19 -20.93 8.96
N ALA A 161 2.93 -19.65 8.74
CA ALA A 161 3.49 -18.59 9.57
C ALA A 161 2.57 -17.38 9.79
N THR A 162 2.80 -16.69 10.90
CA THR A 162 2.13 -15.43 11.25
C THR A 162 3.16 -14.35 11.56
N TYR A 163 2.96 -13.16 10.99
CA TYR A 163 3.67 -11.94 11.36
C TYR A 163 3.06 -11.36 12.64
N LEU A 164 3.75 -11.44 13.78
CA LEU A 164 3.21 -11.04 15.08
C LEU A 164 3.11 -9.51 15.24
N ALA A 165 2.42 -9.10 16.31
CA ALA A 165 2.21 -7.70 16.65
C ALA A 165 3.52 -6.88 16.67
N GLY A 166 3.50 -5.72 16.00
CA GLY A 166 4.65 -4.83 15.85
C GLY A 166 5.47 -5.09 14.58
N SER A 167 5.10 -6.07 13.77
CA SER A 167 5.76 -6.34 12.48
C SER A 167 5.45 -5.26 11.46
N SER A 168 6.47 -4.74 10.78
CA SER A 168 6.34 -3.66 9.81
C SER A 168 7.31 -3.74 8.65
N LEU A 169 6.88 -3.20 7.51
CA LEU A 169 7.71 -2.92 6.34
C LEU A 169 7.93 -1.43 6.19
N GLN A 170 9.08 -1.04 5.67
CA GLN A 170 9.38 0.32 5.25
C GLN A 170 9.57 0.32 3.75
N ILE A 171 8.73 1.05 3.01
CA ILE A 171 8.82 1.14 1.55
C ILE A 171 9.34 2.52 1.19
N GLN A 172 10.53 2.56 0.59
CA GLN A 172 11.12 3.77 0.05
C GLN A 172 10.80 3.90 -1.43
N TYR A 173 10.35 5.08 -1.82
CA TYR A 173 9.98 5.37 -3.20
C TYR A 173 10.34 6.80 -3.60
N VAL A 174 10.44 7.03 -4.90
CA VAL A 174 10.68 8.33 -5.52
C VAL A 174 9.39 8.84 -6.13
N VAL A 175 8.99 10.05 -5.73
CA VAL A 175 7.83 10.74 -6.30
C VAL A 175 8.19 11.26 -7.71
N PRO A 176 7.41 10.90 -8.75
CA PRO A 176 7.62 11.41 -10.10
C PRO A 176 7.61 12.93 -10.13
N ALA A 177 8.46 13.50 -10.97
CA ALA A 177 8.46 14.95 -11.20
C ALA A 177 7.10 15.39 -11.76
N PRO A 178 6.45 16.45 -11.24
CA PRO A 178 5.26 17.01 -11.84
C PRO A 178 5.56 17.45 -13.28
N GLY A 179 5.12 16.64 -14.23
CA GLY A 179 5.02 16.89 -15.67
C GLY A 179 6.19 17.63 -16.32
N ALA A 180 7.10 16.89 -16.96
CA ALA A 180 7.91 17.43 -18.06
C ALA A 180 7.04 18.12 -19.14
N LEU A 181 5.75 17.75 -19.24
CA LEU A 181 4.73 18.39 -20.07
C LEU A 181 4.34 19.81 -19.60
N ALA A 182 4.36 20.12 -18.30
CA ALA A 182 4.12 21.47 -17.80
C ALA A 182 5.27 22.42 -18.22
N MET A 183 6.51 21.93 -18.17
CA MET A 183 7.69 22.67 -18.62
C MET A 183 7.74 22.83 -20.14
N LEU A 184 7.34 21.82 -20.91
CA LEU A 184 7.21 21.94 -22.37
C LEU A 184 6.07 22.90 -22.78
N GLY A 185 4.95 22.88 -22.06
CA GLY A 185 3.83 23.80 -22.25
C GLY A 185 4.21 25.27 -21.97
N LEU A 186 4.96 25.52 -20.90
CA LEU A 186 5.54 26.83 -20.60
C LEU A 186 6.59 27.25 -21.63
N GLY A 187 7.46 26.32 -22.06
CA GLY A 187 8.45 26.57 -23.12
C GLY A 187 7.81 26.94 -24.46
N GLY A 188 6.71 26.27 -24.83
CA GLY A 188 5.91 26.57 -26.02
C GLY A 188 5.21 27.93 -25.95
N LEU A 189 4.66 28.29 -24.79
CA LEU A 189 4.02 29.59 -24.56
C LEU A 189 5.02 30.76 -24.62
N VAL A 190 6.23 30.59 -24.07
CA VAL A 190 7.29 31.60 -24.12
C VAL A 190 7.87 31.73 -25.54
N ALA A 191 8.06 30.63 -26.26
CA ALA A 191 8.52 30.64 -27.65
C ALA A 191 7.47 31.24 -28.61
N GLY A 192 6.18 31.01 -28.38
CA GLY A 192 5.08 31.56 -29.17
C GLY A 192 4.89 33.07 -29.00
N ARG A 193 5.20 33.62 -27.82
CA ARG A 193 5.07 35.07 -27.53
C ARG A 193 6.13 35.94 -28.20
N ARG A 194 7.26 35.37 -28.63
CA ARG A 194 8.34 36.10 -29.32
C ARG A 194 8.14 36.27 -30.83
N ARG A 195 7.05 35.74 -31.41
CA ARG A 195 6.73 35.83 -32.84
C ARG A 195 5.46 36.66 -33.14
N ARG A 196 5.25 37.76 -32.41
CA ARG A 196 4.26 38.78 -32.80
C ARG A 196 4.94 40.11 -33.01
#